data_AF-A0A9X1XYW0-F1
#
_entry.id   AF-A0A9X1XYW0-F1
#
_cell.length_a   1.000
_cell.length_b   1.000
_cell.length_c   1.000
_cell.angle_alpha   90.00
_cell.angle_beta   90.00
_cell.angle_gamma   90.00
#
_symmetry.space_group_name_H-M   'P 1'
#
loop_
_entity.id
_entity.type
_entity.pdbx_description
1 polymer ?
#
loop_
_entity_poly.entity_id
_entity_poly.type
_entity_poly.pdbx_seq_one_letter_code
_entity_poly.pdbx_strand_id
1 'polypeptide(L)'
;MITLLYILAGAVILWVLRGFWPVPSFQYVPCHELEKARNQSSVKILDVRDASDYLHGHVPGSINISLGRLPYVWHKELSNDDSVIILSSSCYQSNKAARILHKRGFRQLCAAQGDFFQPTGKQVNTKGCGIFGHRYNH
;
A
#
# COMPACT_ATOMS: atom_id res chain seq x y z
N MET A 1 -44.43 -19.71 -1.69
CA MET A 1 -44.11 -19.73 -0.25
C MET A 1 -42.75 -20.38 0.03
N ILE A 2 -42.56 -21.66 -0.31
CA ILE A 2 -41.29 -22.39 -0.06
C ILE A 2 -40.09 -21.82 -0.85
N THR A 3 -40.29 -21.39 -2.10
CA THR A 3 -39.22 -20.79 -2.93
C THR A 3 -38.67 -19.48 -2.35
N LEU A 4 -39.51 -18.69 -1.68
CA LEU A 4 -39.11 -17.44 -1.02
C LEU A 4 -38.19 -17.72 0.18
N LEU A 5 -38.46 -18.81 0.91
CA LEU A 5 -37.64 -19.26 2.04
C LEU A 5 -36.21 -19.63 1.60
N TYR A 6 -36.08 -20.31 0.46
CA TYR A 6 -34.77 -20.66 -0.10
C TYR A 6 -33.98 -19.45 -0.61
N ILE A 7 -34.65 -18.45 -1.21
CA ILE A 7 -33.98 -17.22 -1.65
C ILE A 7 -33.45 -16.44 -0.44
N LEU A 8 -34.24 -16.34 0.64
CA LEU A 8 -33.82 -15.68 1.88
C LEU A 8 -32.68 -16.44 2.56
N ALA A 9 -32.78 -17.77 2.66
CA ALA A 9 -31.71 -18.60 3.21
C ALA A 9 -30.42 -18.50 2.38
N GLY A 10 -30.53 -18.52 1.04
CA GLY A 10 -29.41 -18.34 0.13
C GLY A 10 -28.73 -16.98 0.27
N ALA A 11 -29.49 -15.90 0.44
CA ALA A 11 -28.94 -14.57 0.68
C ALA A 11 -28.21 -14.47 2.03
N VAL A 12 -28.75 -15.07 3.09
CA VAL A 12 -28.10 -15.13 4.40
C VAL A 12 -26.84 -15.99 4.35
N ILE A 13 -26.89 -17.14 3.69
CA ILE A 13 -25.72 -18.01 3.48
C ILE A 13 -24.64 -17.28 2.66
N LEU A 14 -25.01 -16.59 1.58
CA LEU A 14 -24.06 -15.82 0.77
C LEU A 14 -23.42 -14.68 1.58
N TRP A 15 -24.20 -14.00 2.41
CA TRP A 15 -23.71 -12.93 3.31
C TRP A 15 -22.73 -13.48 4.36
N VAL A 16 -23.06 -14.63 4.97
CA VAL A 16 -22.20 -15.33 5.94
C VAL A 16 -20.91 -15.85 5.28
N LEU A 17 -21.02 -16.47 4.10
CA LEU A 17 -19.86 -17.00 3.35
C LEU A 17 -18.93 -15.89 2.86
N ARG A 18 -19.47 -14.71 2.52
CA ARG A 18 -18.66 -13.54 2.14
C ARG A 18 -17.88 -12.96 3.32
N GLY A 19 -18.40 -13.10 4.55
CA GLY A 19 -17.67 -12.74 5.78
C GLY A 19 -16.53 -13.71 6.12
N PHE A 20 -16.63 -14.95 5.67
CA PHE A 20 -15.61 -15.99 5.87
C PHE A 20 -14.60 -16.09 4.72
N TRP A 21 -14.68 -15.20 3.72
CA TRP A 21 -13.66 -15.13 2.69
C TRP A 21 -12.33 -14.79 3.37
N PRO A 22 -11.28 -15.62 3.19
CA PRO A 22 -10.01 -15.37 3.82
C PRO A 22 -9.60 -13.96 3.47
N VAL A 23 -9.23 -13.17 4.46
CA VAL A 23 -8.49 -11.95 4.19
C VAL A 23 -7.09 -12.39 3.80
N PRO A 24 -6.61 -12.24 2.53
CA PRO A 24 -5.21 -12.46 2.23
C PRO A 24 -4.31 -11.86 3.30
N SER A 25 -3.39 -12.69 3.76
CA SER A 25 -2.41 -12.39 4.78
C SER A 25 -1.58 -11.17 4.36
N PHE A 26 -1.23 -10.34 5.34
CA PHE A 26 -0.31 -9.23 5.15
C PHE A 26 1.07 -9.78 4.74
N GLN A 27 1.51 -9.47 3.53
CA GLN A 27 2.82 -9.88 3.03
C GLN A 27 3.65 -8.64 2.76
N TYR A 28 4.65 -8.42 3.60
CA TYR A 28 5.66 -7.40 3.36
C TYR A 28 6.56 -7.90 2.24
N VAL A 29 6.34 -7.39 1.02
CA VAL A 29 7.14 -7.75 -0.14
C VAL A 29 8.36 -6.85 -0.16
N PRO A 30 9.59 -7.39 -0.20
CA PRO A 30 10.78 -6.56 -0.27
C PRO A 30 10.77 -5.68 -1.52
N CYS A 31 11.26 -4.44 -1.42
CA CYS A 31 11.03 -3.42 -2.44
C CYS A 31 11.67 -3.78 -3.79
N HIS A 32 12.78 -4.54 -3.78
CA HIS A 32 13.42 -5.05 -5.00
C HIS A 32 12.55 -6.07 -5.76
N GLU A 33 11.67 -6.82 -5.08
CA GLU A 33 10.71 -7.71 -5.73
C GLU A 33 9.58 -6.90 -6.37
N LEU A 34 9.07 -5.87 -5.68
CA LEU A 34 8.03 -5.00 -6.23
C LEU A 34 8.51 -4.15 -7.40
N GLU A 35 9.78 -3.75 -7.43
CA GLU A 35 10.37 -3.06 -8.59
C GLU A 35 10.42 -3.95 -9.83
N LYS A 36 10.71 -5.25 -9.67
CA LYS A 36 10.62 -6.23 -10.76
C LYS A 36 9.17 -6.44 -11.18
N ALA A 37 8.26 -6.49 -10.21
CA ALA A 37 6.83 -6.61 -10.44
C ALA A 37 6.21 -5.32 -11.01
N ARG A 38 6.90 -4.18 -10.99
CA ARG A 38 6.42 -2.90 -11.59
C ARG A 38 6.08 -3.03 -13.07
N ASN A 39 6.73 -3.95 -13.78
CA ASN A 39 6.43 -4.23 -15.19
C ASN A 39 5.12 -5.03 -15.36
N GLN A 40 4.60 -5.62 -14.29
CA GLN A 40 3.29 -6.27 -14.23
C GLN A 40 2.31 -5.26 -13.63
N SER A 41 1.23 -4.99 -14.34
CA SER A 41 0.43 -3.74 -14.28
C SER A 41 -0.34 -3.43 -12.97
N SER A 42 0.01 -4.06 -11.85
CA SER A 42 -0.73 -3.98 -10.57
C SER A 42 0.03 -3.28 -9.43
N VAL A 43 1.24 -2.75 -9.68
CA VAL A 43 2.04 -2.08 -8.65
C VAL A 43 1.89 -0.56 -8.74
N LYS A 44 1.41 0.06 -7.66
CA LYS A 44 1.31 1.50 -7.49
C LYS A 44 2.45 2.04 -6.64
N ILE A 45 2.96 3.21 -6.99
CA ILE A 45 3.98 3.91 -6.23
C ILE A 45 3.33 5.08 -5.51
N LEU A 46 3.44 5.12 -4.20
CA LEU A 46 2.88 6.15 -3.32
C LEU A 46 4.03 6.99 -2.73
N ASP A 47 4.11 8.27 -3.10
CA ASP A 47 5.01 9.22 -2.46
C ASP A 47 4.26 9.93 -1.32
N VAL A 48 4.75 9.78 -0.09
CA VAL A 48 4.10 10.35 1.11
C VAL A 48 4.73 11.66 1.59
N ARG A 49 5.63 12.24 0.81
CA ARG A 49 6.22 13.57 1.07
C ARG A 49 5.21 14.69 0.83
N ASP A 50 5.57 15.88 1.27
CA ASP A 50 4.79 17.08 0.99
C ASP A 50 4.81 17.40 -0.52
N ALA A 51 3.73 18.04 -0.98
CA ALA A 51 3.55 18.33 -2.40
C ALA A 51 4.68 19.21 -2.97
N SER A 52 5.26 20.09 -2.16
CA SER A 52 6.43 20.89 -2.56
C SER A 52 7.61 20.00 -2.93
N ASP A 53 7.95 19.00 -2.11
CA ASP A 53 9.08 18.10 -2.34
C ASP A 53 8.86 17.20 -3.56
N TYR A 54 7.60 16.81 -3.78
CA TYR A 54 7.19 16.06 -4.96
C TYR A 54 7.34 16.89 -6.25
N LEU A 55 7.00 18.18 -6.20
CA LEU A 55 7.15 19.09 -7.35
C LEU A 55 8.62 19.38 -7.69
N HIS A 56 9.50 19.42 -6.70
CA HIS A 56 10.95 19.57 -6.92
C HIS A 56 11.59 18.34 -7.59
N GLY A 57 10.94 17.18 -7.51
CA GLY A 57 11.39 15.94 -8.13
C GLY A 57 10.63 14.74 -7.59
N HIS A 58 10.13 13.90 -8.48
CA HIS A 58 9.39 12.69 -8.14
C HIS A 58 9.62 11.57 -9.14
N VAL A 59 9.24 10.36 -8.73
CA VAL A 59 9.29 9.18 -9.58
C VAL A 59 8.14 9.24 -10.61
N PRO A 60 8.40 9.12 -11.92
CA PRO A 60 7.34 9.13 -12.92
C PRO A 60 6.28 8.05 -12.66
N GLY A 61 5.00 8.44 -12.72
CA GLY A 61 3.87 7.53 -12.45
C GLY A 61 3.61 7.25 -10.96
N SER A 62 4.31 7.92 -10.05
CA SER A 62 4.00 7.87 -8.62
C SER A 62 2.83 8.79 -8.27
N ILE A 63 2.04 8.39 -7.28
CA ILE A 63 0.90 9.14 -6.75
C ILE A 63 1.37 9.85 -5.48
N ASN A 64 1.20 11.17 -5.41
CA ASN A 64 1.53 11.92 -4.19
C ASN A 64 0.34 11.98 -3.24
N ILE A 65 0.49 11.44 -2.03
CA ILE A 65 -0.43 11.65 -0.91
C ILE A 65 0.39 11.90 0.35
N SER A 66 0.54 13.16 0.73
CA SER A 66 1.30 13.54 1.92
C SER A 66 0.84 12.78 3.16
N LEU A 67 1.78 12.40 4.02
CA LEU A 67 1.56 11.52 5.18
C LEU A 67 0.40 11.99 6.08
N GLY A 68 0.22 13.30 6.26
CA GLY A 68 -0.88 13.87 7.05
C GLY A 68 -2.26 13.70 6.40
N ARG A 69 -2.33 13.66 5.07
CA ARG A 69 -3.58 13.48 4.31
C ARG A 69 -3.91 12.00 4.08
N LEU A 70 -2.90 11.14 4.07
CA LEU A 70 -3.04 9.72 3.77
C LEU A 70 -4.19 9.00 4.50
N PRO A 71 -4.43 9.20 5.81
CA PRO A 71 -5.54 8.55 6.52
C PRO A 71 -6.93 8.88 5.97
N TYR A 72 -7.08 10.01 5.28
CA TYR A 72 -8.35 10.58 4.85
C TYR A 72 -8.62 10.37 3.36
N VAL A 73 -7.58 10.36 2.51
CA VAL A 73 -7.76 10.41 1.04
C VAL A 73 -7.19 9.22 0.28
N TRP A 74 -6.64 8.21 0.98
CA TRP A 74 -6.06 7.02 0.34
C TRP A 74 -7.01 6.36 -0.68
N HIS A 75 -8.31 6.29 -0.36
CA HIS A 75 -9.34 5.60 -1.15
C HIS A 75 -9.63 6.23 -2.52
N LYS A 76 -9.11 7.44 -2.79
CA LYS A 76 -9.32 8.11 -4.08
C LYS A 76 -8.50 7.48 -5.19
N GLU A 77 -7.30 7.00 -4.85
CA GLU A 77 -6.28 6.56 -5.81
C GLU A 77 -5.80 5.13 -5.54
N LEU A 78 -6.04 4.61 -4.33
CA LEU A 78 -5.56 3.30 -3.88
C LEU A 78 -6.74 2.39 -3.48
N SER A 79 -6.66 1.14 -3.92
CA SER A 79 -7.50 0.03 -3.49
C SER A 79 -6.73 -0.91 -2.56
N ASN A 80 -7.42 -1.57 -1.65
CA ASN A 80 -6.83 -2.53 -0.69
C ASN A 80 -6.17 -3.75 -1.36
N ASP A 81 -6.59 -4.08 -2.59
CA ASP A 81 -6.03 -5.15 -3.41
C ASP A 81 -4.77 -4.72 -4.21
N ASP A 82 -4.45 -3.42 -4.23
CA ASP A 82 -3.27 -2.92 -4.95
C ASP A 82 -1.97 -3.25 -4.20
N SER A 83 -0.92 -3.55 -4.96
CA SER A 83 0.45 -3.63 -4.44
C SER A 83 1.03 -2.22 -4.36
N VAL A 84 1.37 -1.73 -3.15
CA VAL A 84 1.80 -0.34 -2.96
C VAL A 84 3.26 -0.26 -2.49
N ILE A 85 4.09 0.42 -3.28
CA ILE A 85 5.43 0.84 -2.89
C ILE A 85 5.33 2.24 -2.29
N ILE A 86 5.70 2.39 -1.02
CA ILE A 86 5.66 3.67 -0.29
C ILE A 86 7.05 4.29 -0.31
N LEU A 87 7.16 5.50 -0.84
CA LEU A 87 8.38 6.28 -0.90
C LEU A 87 8.32 7.48 0.05
N SER A 88 9.40 7.68 0.81
CA SER A 88 9.59 8.89 1.63
C SER A 88 11.08 9.23 1.81
N SER A 89 11.37 10.48 2.17
CA SER A 89 12.70 10.97 2.58
C SER A 89 13.25 10.24 3.80
N SER A 90 12.35 9.73 4.66
CA SER A 90 12.72 9.07 5.89
C SER A 90 12.01 7.73 6.05
N CYS A 91 12.79 6.74 6.48
CA CYS A 91 12.33 5.45 6.95
C CYS A 91 11.17 5.53 7.97
N TYR A 92 11.18 6.53 8.85
CA TYR A 92 10.11 6.73 9.83
C TYR A 92 8.77 7.05 9.17
N GLN A 93 8.78 7.94 8.18
CA GLN A 93 7.58 8.40 7.50
C GLN A 93 6.98 7.31 6.61
N SER A 94 7.82 6.58 5.85
CA SER A 94 7.36 5.45 5.03
C SER A 94 6.78 4.33 5.89
N ASN A 95 7.40 4.01 7.03
CA ASN A 95 6.85 3.06 7.99
C ASN A 95 5.53 3.55 8.61
N LYS A 96 5.42 4.84 8.97
CA LYS A 96 4.17 5.41 9.49
C LYS A 96 3.04 5.33 8.46
N ALA A 97 3.32 5.61 7.19
CA ALA A 97 2.38 5.42 6.09
C ALA A 97 1.98 3.95 5.92
N ALA A 98 2.95 3.03 5.97
CA ALA A 98 2.68 1.59 5.89
C ALA A 98 1.71 1.14 6.99
N ARG A 99 1.86 1.63 8.24
CA ARG A 99 0.89 1.33 9.32
C ARG A 99 -0.51 1.83 9.00
N ILE A 100 -0.61 3.04 8.45
CA ILE A 100 -1.89 3.65 8.13
C ILE A 100 -2.61 2.79 7.09
N LEU A 101 -1.92 2.42 6.00
CA LEU A 101 -2.50 1.58 4.95
C LEU A 101 -2.77 0.16 5.42
N HIS A 102 -1.88 -0.43 6.23
CA HIS A 102 -2.10 -1.75 6.82
C HIS A 102 -3.39 -1.78 7.65
N LYS A 103 -3.64 -0.76 8.48
CA LYS A 103 -4.89 -0.63 9.25
C LYS A 103 -6.14 -0.48 8.36
N ARG A 104 -5.98 -0.10 7.10
CA ARG A 104 -7.07 0.02 6.11
C ARG A 104 -7.27 -1.25 5.28
N GLY A 105 -6.51 -2.32 5.55
CA GLY A 105 -6.68 -3.62 4.90
C GLY A 105 -5.77 -3.87 3.70
N PHE A 106 -4.76 -3.03 3.48
CA PHE A 106 -3.75 -3.27 2.44
C PHE A 106 -2.85 -4.44 2.84
N ARG A 107 -2.65 -5.39 1.92
CA ARG A 107 -1.81 -6.58 2.15
C ARG A 107 -0.37 -6.43 1.71
N GLN A 108 -0.19 -5.82 0.55
CA GLN A 108 1.07 -5.81 -0.16
C GLN A 108 1.65 -4.40 -0.10
N LEU A 109 2.42 -4.15 0.96
CA LEU A 109 3.06 -2.87 1.20
C LEU A 109 4.58 -3.07 1.25
N CYS A 110 5.32 -2.19 0.58
CA CYS A 110 6.74 -2.04 0.85
C CYS A 110 7.09 -0.60 1.22
N ALA A 111 7.84 -0.44 2.30
CA ALA A 111 8.37 0.86 2.68
C ALA A 111 9.80 0.98 2.16
N ALA A 112 10.01 1.92 1.23
CA ALA A 112 11.31 2.26 0.70
C ALA A 112 11.71 3.67 1.13
N GLN A 113 12.99 3.82 1.43
CA GLN A 113 13.65 5.12 1.39
C GLN A 113 14.34 5.22 0.04
N GLY A 114 14.03 6.26 -0.72
CA GLY A 114 14.63 6.50 -2.03
C GLY A 114 15.22 7.90 -2.11
N ASP A 115 16.25 8.04 -2.95
CA ASP A 115 16.74 9.36 -3.35
C ASP A 115 15.87 9.85 -4.52
N PHE A 116 15.10 10.90 -4.28
CA PHE A 116 14.06 11.40 -5.20
C PHE A 116 14.60 12.21 -6.39
N PHE A 117 15.92 12.38 -6.46
CA PHE A 117 16.59 13.17 -7.47
C PHE A 117 17.08 12.26 -8.61
N GLN A 118 16.18 11.83 -9.50
CA GLN A 118 16.57 11.16 -10.74
C GLN A 118 15.77 11.71 -11.94
N PRO A 119 16.39 12.54 -12.80
CA PRO A 119 15.75 13.06 -14.02
C PRO A 119 15.61 12.04 -15.16
N THR A 120 15.96 10.77 -14.98
CA THR A 120 16.09 9.81 -16.09
C THR A 120 15.82 8.39 -15.61
N GLY A 121 15.33 7.53 -16.51
CA GLY A 121 14.88 6.15 -16.30
C GLY A 121 15.89 5.13 -15.75
N LYS A 122 16.72 5.52 -14.77
CA LYS A 122 17.44 4.62 -13.88
C LYS A 122 16.53 4.14 -12.76
N GLN A 123 16.81 2.94 -12.27
CA GLN A 123 16.11 2.39 -11.11
C GLN A 123 16.46 3.25 -9.89
N VAL A 124 15.42 3.69 -9.17
CA VAL A 124 15.59 4.42 -7.91
C VAL A 124 16.33 3.49 -6.97
N ASN A 125 17.43 3.95 -6.37
CA ASN A 125 18.12 3.16 -5.36
C ASN A 125 17.24 3.16 -4.10
N THR A 126 16.32 2.21 -4.02
CA THR A 126 15.44 2.05 -2.88
C THR A 126 16.14 1.18 -1.83
N LYS A 127 16.57 1.82 -0.74
CA LYS A 127 16.94 1.06 0.45
C LYS A 127 15.65 0.67 1.15
N GLY A 128 15.38 -0.63 1.20
CA GLY A 128 14.24 -1.17 1.93
C GLY A 128 14.32 -0.70 3.38
N CYS A 129 13.28 -0.02 3.86
CA CYS A 129 13.23 0.33 5.25
C CYS A 129 12.87 -0.93 6.04
N GLY A 130 13.72 -1.31 7.00
CA GLY A 130 13.49 -2.48 7.84
C GLY A 130 12.12 -2.44 8.52
N ILE A 131 11.50 -3.61 8.60
CA ILE A 131 10.12 -3.82 9.05
C ILE A 131 9.95 -3.40 10.52
N PHE A 132 8.73 -2.98 10.85
CA PHE A 132 8.20 -2.89 12.20
C PHE A 132 8.73 -3.97 13.14
N GLY A 133 9.48 -3.58 14.18
CA GLY A 133 9.45 -4.32 15.45
C GLY A 133 10.75 -4.85 16.06
N HIS A 134 11.95 -4.38 15.71
CA HIS A 134 13.15 -4.63 16.55
C HIS A 134 13.57 -3.41 17.39
N ARG A 135 12.59 -2.80 18.08
CA ARG A 135 12.86 -2.11 19.35
C ARG A 135 11.59 -1.99 20.17
N TYR A 136 11.51 -2.81 21.22
CA TYR A 136 10.98 -2.58 22.59
C TYR A 136 10.45 -3.90 23.17
N ASN A 137 11.35 -4.72 23.75
CA ASN A 137 11.33 -5.07 25.18
C ASN A 137 12.52 -5.98 25.55
N HIS A 138 13.20 -5.55 26.63
CA HIS A 138 14.39 -6.07 27.33
C HIS A 138 15.75 -5.91 26.62
#